data_AF-A0A7L2RWD3-F1
#
_entry.id   AF-A0A7L2RWD3-F1
#
_cell.length_a   1.000
_cell.length_b   1.000
_cell.length_c   1.000
_cell.angle_alpha   90.00
_cell.angle_beta   90.00
_cell.angle_gamma   90.00
#
_symmetry.space_group_name_H-M   'P 1'
#
loop_
_entity.id
_entity.type
_entity.pdbx_description
1 polymer ?
#
loop_
_entity_poly.entity_id
_entity_poly.type
_entity_poly.pdbx_seq_one_letter_code
_entity_poly.pdbx_strand_id
1 'polypeptide(L)'
;AVAAVAAGQSPLQRRVVREVLDYFHGRSNVHFLFRERELDGVIEREDASGTFVQLRLGLAQTSCRKRAPQRQCRVLENRRKPTCLACYKFDNSDVPKVLDKYHNCGPAHHLAVK
;
A
#
# COMPACT_ATOMS: atom_id res chain seq x y z
N ALA A 1 -6.14 11.68 14.43
CA ALA A 1 -4.75 11.24 14.63
C ALA A 1 -4.53 10.01 13.74
N VAL A 2 -3.60 10.04 12.78
CA VAL A 2 -3.32 8.91 11.85
C VAL A 2 -1.85 8.52 11.96
N ALA A 3 -1.31 8.54 13.19
CA ALA A 3 0.12 8.34 13.44
C ALA A 3 0.47 6.92 13.95
N ALA A 4 -0.49 5.98 14.01
CA ALA A 4 -0.30 4.72 14.74
C ALA A 4 -0.17 3.44 13.88
N VAL A 5 -0.34 3.49 12.55
CA VAL A 5 -0.31 2.24 11.74
C VAL A 5 1.11 1.73 11.49
N ALA A 6 2.12 2.62 11.52
CA ALA A 6 3.52 2.24 11.25
C ALA A 6 4.19 1.46 12.40
N ALA A 7 3.66 1.54 13.63
CA ALA A 7 4.34 1.07 14.85
C ALA A 7 4.46 -0.46 15.00
N GLY A 8 3.90 -1.25 14.06
CA GLY A 8 3.99 -2.71 14.07
C GLY A 8 4.51 -3.32 12.77
N GLN A 9 4.91 -2.51 11.79
CA GLN A 9 5.25 -3.01 10.45
C GLN A 9 6.71 -3.44 10.32
N SER A 10 6.94 -4.62 9.76
CA SER A 10 8.27 -5.08 9.36
C SER A 10 8.89 -4.12 8.31
N PRO A 11 10.23 -4.11 8.15
CA PRO A 11 10.87 -3.34 7.09
C PRO A 11 10.32 -3.67 5.69
N LEU A 12 10.01 -4.95 5.43
CA LEU A 12 9.44 -5.39 4.16
C LEU A 12 8.00 -4.93 4.00
N GLN A 13 7.16 -5.00 5.04
CA GLN A 13 5.80 -4.44 5.00
C GLN A 13 5.81 -2.94 4.68
N ARG A 14 6.66 -2.16 5.35
CA ARG A 14 6.82 -0.71 5.07
C ARG A 14 7.29 -0.43 3.65
N ARG A 15 8.12 -1.32 3.07
CA ARG A 15 8.51 -1.23 1.67
C ARG A 15 7.35 -1.53 0.73
N VAL A 16 6.60 -2.61 0.99
CA VAL A 16 5.42 -2.99 0.20
C VAL A 16 4.39 -1.86 0.20
N VAL A 17 4.09 -1.26 1.35
CA VAL A 17 3.15 -0.13 1.46
C VAL A 17 3.59 1.05 0.57
N ARG A 18 4.87 1.41 0.59
CA ARG A 18 5.41 2.48 -0.27
C ARG A 18 5.25 2.15 -1.75
N GLU A 19 5.67 0.96 -2.19
CA GLU A 19 5.56 0.56 -3.59
C GLU A 19 4.09 0.46 -4.07
N VAL A 20 3.16 0.05 -3.19
CA VAL A 20 1.72 0.05 -3.50
C VAL A 20 1.17 1.46 -3.67
N LEU A 21 1.57 2.40 -2.80
CA LEU A 21 1.19 3.81 -2.95
C LEU A 21 1.72 4.41 -4.25
N ASP A 22 2.99 4.13 -4.59
CA ASP A 22 3.60 4.58 -5.84
C ASP A 22 2.86 4.01 -7.07
N TYR A 23 2.57 2.71 -7.07
CA TYR A 23 1.76 2.06 -8.11
C TYR A 23 0.37 2.70 -8.22
N PHE A 24 -0.32 2.91 -7.11
CA PHE A 24 -1.66 3.49 -7.10
C PHE A 24 -1.66 4.93 -7.62
N HIS A 25 -0.70 5.76 -7.18
CA HIS A 25 -0.55 7.13 -7.67
C HIS A 25 -0.08 7.19 -9.12
N GLY A 26 0.55 6.13 -9.64
CA GLY A 26 0.94 6.00 -11.05
C GLY A 26 -0.23 5.96 -12.03
N ARG A 27 -1.43 5.59 -11.59
CA ARG A 27 -2.62 5.45 -12.43
C ARG A 27 -3.12 6.81 -12.96
N SER A 28 -3.47 6.87 -14.24
CA SER A 28 -3.89 8.12 -14.92
C SER A 28 -5.18 8.72 -14.35
N ASN A 29 -6.08 7.88 -13.84
CA ASN A 29 -7.34 8.27 -13.20
C ASN A 29 -7.19 8.66 -11.72
N VAL A 30 -5.98 8.62 -11.16
CA VAL A 30 -5.70 9.04 -9.78
C VAL A 30 -5.10 10.45 -9.79
N HIS A 31 -5.91 11.42 -9.38
CA HIS A 31 -5.55 12.84 -9.40
C HIS A 31 -5.11 13.40 -8.04
N PHE A 32 -5.43 12.70 -6.95
CA PHE A 32 -5.11 13.10 -5.58
C PHE A 32 -4.05 12.19 -4.98
N LEU A 33 -3.35 12.69 -3.97
CA LEU A 33 -2.48 11.89 -3.14
C LEU A 33 -3.32 11.12 -2.12
N PHE A 34 -2.91 9.89 -1.87
CA PHE A 34 -3.49 9.00 -0.88
C PHE A 34 -2.44 8.64 0.15
N ARG A 35 -2.90 8.35 1.37
CA ARG A 35 -2.08 7.83 2.46
C ARG A 35 -2.62 6.47 2.89
N GLU A 36 -1.76 5.70 3.55
CA GLU A 36 -2.18 4.53 4.31
C GLU A 36 -3.24 4.93 5.35
N ARG A 37 -4.32 4.14 5.40
CA ARG A 37 -5.38 4.24 6.39
C ARG A 37 -5.32 3.10 7.39
N GLU A 38 -5.25 1.89 6.87
CA GLU A 38 -5.28 0.64 7.63
C GLU A 38 -4.48 -0.42 6.86
N LEU A 39 -3.98 -1.40 7.60
CA LEU A 39 -3.26 -2.54 7.06
C LEU A 39 -3.85 -3.81 7.66
N ASP A 40 -4.43 -4.65 6.81
CA ASP A 40 -5.14 -5.87 7.21
C ASP A 40 -4.62 -7.09 6.45
N GLY A 41 -4.97 -8.29 6.93
CA GLY A 41 -4.70 -9.55 6.22
C GLY A 41 -3.22 -9.77 5.91
N VAL A 42 -2.33 -9.28 6.79
CA VAL A 42 -0.88 -9.37 6.62
C VAL A 42 -0.43 -10.81 6.79
N ILE A 43 0.30 -11.31 5.79
CA ILE A 43 0.99 -12.60 5.81
C ILE A 43 2.44 -12.32 5.44
N GLU A 44 3.36 -12.65 6.33
CA GLU A 44 4.80 -12.60 6.07
C GLU A 44 5.36 -13.99 6.37
N ARG A 45 5.95 -14.62 5.35
CA ARG A 45 6.50 -15.98 5.46
C ARG A 45 7.87 -16.02 4.82
N GLU A 46 8.82 -16.61 5.52
CA GLU A 46 10.18 -16.80 5.04
C GLU A 46 10.40 -18.26 4.65
N ASP A 47 11.07 -18.47 3.52
CA ASP A 47 11.50 -19.79 3.05
C ASP A 47 12.87 -19.69 2.36
N ALA A 48 13.43 -20.82 1.94
CA ALA A 48 14.74 -20.87 1.30
C ALA A 48 14.86 -20.06 -0.01
N SER A 49 13.73 -19.73 -0.65
CA SER A 49 13.68 -18.89 -1.85
C SER A 49 13.42 -17.41 -1.56
N GLY A 50 13.21 -17.03 -0.29
CA GLY A 50 13.06 -15.65 0.15
C GLY A 50 11.81 -15.36 0.96
N THR A 51 11.55 -14.08 1.21
CA THR A 51 10.38 -13.66 2.01
C THR A 51 9.18 -13.37 1.12
N PHE A 52 8.06 -14.03 1.38
CA PHE A 52 6.76 -13.69 0.80
C PHE A 52 5.99 -12.75 1.73
N VAL A 53 5.47 -11.66 1.18
CA VAL A 53 4.63 -10.69 1.90
C VAL A 53 3.33 -10.50 1.15
N GLN A 54 2.20 -10.73 1.82
CA GLN A 54 0.87 -10.34 1.36
C GLN A 54 0.25 -9.36 2.36
N LEU A 55 -0.44 -8.34 1.87
CA LEU A 55 -1.20 -7.42 2.72
C LEU A 55 -2.39 -6.83 1.98
N ARG A 56 -3.39 -6.36 2.74
CA ARG A 56 -4.48 -5.51 2.25
C ARG A 56 -4.28 -4.10 2.81
N LEU A 57 -3.97 -3.16 1.94
CA LEU A 57 -3.75 -1.76 2.27
C LEU A 57 -5.02 -0.95 1.99
N GLY A 58 -5.66 -0.43 3.04
CA GLY A 58 -6.70 0.58 2.89
C GLY A 58 -6.09 1.97 2.67
N LEU A 59 -6.65 2.72 1.73
CA LEU A 59 -6.16 4.04 1.34
C LEU A 59 -7.15 5.14 1.72
N ALA A 60 -6.61 6.26 2.22
CA ALA A 60 -7.36 7.47 2.50
C ALA A 60 -6.94 8.61 1.56
N GLN A 61 -7.91 9.19 0.87
CA GLN A 61 -7.67 10.35 0.01
C GLN A 61 -7.27 11.56 0.84
N THR A 62 -6.34 12.38 0.33
CA THR A 62 -5.97 13.65 0.92
C THR A 62 -6.49 14.86 0.13
N SER A 63 -6.36 16.06 0.70
CA SER A 63 -6.62 17.33 0.01
C SER A 63 -5.63 17.67 -1.11
N CYS A 64 -4.47 16.99 -1.17
CA CYS A 64 -3.41 17.31 -2.11
C CYS A 64 -3.63 16.64 -3.47
N ARG A 65 -3.43 17.40 -4.55
CA ARG A 65 -3.39 16.89 -5.91
C ARG A 65 -1.98 16.42 -6.25
N LYS A 66 -1.85 15.37 -7.08
CA LYS A 66 -0.57 14.80 -7.51
C LYS A 66 0.36 15.84 -8.19
N ARG A 67 -0.22 16.75 -8.97
CA ARG A 67 0.52 17.75 -9.79
C ARG A 67 0.60 19.15 -9.17
N ALA A 68 0.21 19.31 -7.90
CA ALA A 68 0.22 20.61 -7.22
C ALA A 68 1.32 20.65 -6.16
N PRO A 69 1.85 21.85 -5.83
CA PRO A 69 2.70 22.02 -4.65
C PRO A 69 2.00 21.48 -3.41
N GLN A 70 2.67 20.57 -2.70
CA GLN A 70 2.09 19.88 -1.56
C GLN A 70 2.27 20.75 -0.32
N ARG A 71 1.19 21.38 0.15
CA ARG A 71 1.16 22.11 1.42
C ARG A 71 0.02 21.53 2.27
N GLN A 72 0.35 21.04 3.46
CA GLN A 72 -0.61 20.54 4.46
C GLN A 72 -1.68 19.58 3.87
N CYS A 73 -1.25 18.39 3.46
CA CYS A 73 -2.14 17.34 2.94
C CYS A 73 -2.95 16.68 4.06
N ARG A 74 -4.16 17.18 4.32
CA ARG A 74 -5.09 16.57 5.28
C ARG A 74 -5.85 15.42 4.66
N VAL A 75 -6.13 14.39 5.46
CA VAL A 75 -7.01 13.28 5.05
C VAL A 75 -8.46 13.80 4.92
N LEU A 76 -9.19 13.31 3.93
CA LEU A 76 -10.59 13.63 3.68
C LEU A 76 -11.48 12.43 4.05
N GLU A 77 -12.11 12.48 5.22
CA GLU A 77 -12.83 11.34 5.82
C GLU A 77 -14.03 10.83 5.00
N ASN A 78 -14.74 11.73 4.32
CA ASN A 78 -15.96 11.43 3.56
C ASN A 78 -15.71 11.16 2.07
N ARG A 79 -14.51 10.64 1.73
CA ARG A 79 -14.14 10.29 0.35
C ARG A 79 -14.10 8.79 0.15
N ARG A 80 -13.95 8.39 -1.12
CA ARG A 80 -13.76 6.99 -1.51
C ARG A 80 -12.54 6.44 -0.77
N LYS A 81 -12.71 5.24 -0.23
CA LYS A 81 -11.72 4.51 0.56
C LYS A 81 -11.34 3.24 -0.20
N PRO A 82 -10.50 3.36 -1.25
CA PRO A 82 -10.06 2.20 -2.00
C PRO A 82 -9.17 1.31 -1.12
N THR A 83 -9.13 0.04 -1.48
CA THR A 83 -8.25 -0.95 -0.87
C THR A 83 -7.36 -1.51 -1.97
N CYS A 84 -6.17 -1.94 -1.60
CA CYS A 84 -5.23 -2.65 -2.46
C CYS A 84 -4.88 -4.00 -1.84
N LEU A 85 -5.10 -5.09 -2.57
CA LEU A 85 -4.42 -6.36 -2.28
C LEU A 85 -3.04 -6.31 -2.95
N ALA A 86 -2.00 -6.63 -2.18
CA ALA A 86 -0.65 -6.68 -2.68
C ALA A 86 0.04 -7.97 -2.23
N CYS A 87 0.76 -8.60 -3.14
CA CYS A 87 1.61 -9.76 -2.87
C CYS A 87 3.01 -9.48 -3.44
N TYR A 88 4.04 -9.82 -2.68
CA TYR A 88 5.44 -9.62 -3.04
C TYR A 88 6.23 -10.87 -2.67
N LYS A 89 7.12 -11.30 -3.56
CA LYS A 89 8.21 -12.22 -3.24
C LYS A 89 9.51 -11.45 -3.29
N PHE A 90 10.23 -11.46 -2.18
CA PHE A 90 11.60 -10.93 -2.08
C PHE A 90 12.60 -12.07 -2.15
N ASP A 91 13.84 -11.79 -2.60
CA ASP A 91 14.96 -12.71 -2.47
C ASP A 91 15.58 -12.69 -1.05
N ASN A 92 16.64 -13.48 -0.84
CA ASN A 92 17.35 -13.61 0.43
C ASN A 92 18.61 -12.73 0.54
N SER A 93 18.74 -11.69 -0.29
CA SER A 93 19.92 -10.81 -0.22
C SER A 93 19.83 -9.84 0.98
N ASP A 94 20.96 -9.30 1.43
CA ASP A 94 21.03 -8.34 2.55
C ASP A 94 20.14 -7.11 2.34
N VAL A 95 19.93 -6.72 1.08
CA VAL A 95 18.95 -5.72 0.66
C VAL A 95 17.96 -6.42 -0.28
N PRO A 96 16.90 -7.06 0.27
CA PRO A 96 16.08 -8.00 -0.48
C PRO A 96 15.52 -7.39 -1.77
N LYS A 97 15.74 -8.01 -2.92
CA LYS A 97 15.19 -7.55 -4.20
C LYS A 97 13.82 -8.16 -4.42
N VAL A 98 12.95 -7.46 -5.15
CA VAL A 98 11.65 -8.02 -5.54
C VAL A 98 11.86 -9.00 -6.68
N LEU A 99 11.53 -10.27 -6.44
CA LEU A 99 11.51 -11.33 -7.45
C LEU A 99 10.21 -11.31 -8.25
N ASP A 100 9.08 -11.10 -7.58
CA ASP A 100 7.77 -10.98 -8.21
C ASP A 100 6.83 -10.11 -7.36
N LYS A 101 5.84 -9.49 -8.00
CA LYS A 101 4.82 -8.70 -7.33
C LYS A 101 3.49 -8.65 -8.07
N TYR A 102 2.42 -8.59 -7.28
CA TYR A 102 1.05 -8.43 -7.73
C TYR A 102 0.35 -7.28 -7.00
N HIS A 103 -0.44 -6.49 -7.73
CA HIS A 103 -1.30 -5.45 -7.17
C HIS A 103 -2.69 -5.53 -7.77
N ASN A 104 -3.70 -5.45 -6.90
CA ASN A 104 -5.07 -5.17 -7.33
C ASN A 104 -5.70 -4.15 -6.39
N CYS A 105 -6.01 -2.98 -6.93
CA CYS A 105 -6.58 -1.87 -6.17
C CYS A 105 -7.90 -1.43 -6.76
N GLY A 106 -8.90 -1.27 -5.90
CA GLY A 106 -10.24 -0.85 -6.26
C GLY A 106 -11.10 -0.54 -5.04
N PRO A 107 -12.41 -0.33 -5.23
CA PRO A 107 -13.37 -0.34 -4.14
C PRO A 107 -13.27 -1.64 -3.33
N ALA A 108 -13.43 -1.58 -2.00
CA ALA A 108 -13.26 -2.75 -1.13
C ALA A 108 -14.11 -3.96 -1.55
N HIS A 109 -15.35 -3.73 -2.03
CA HIS A 109 -16.25 -4.79 -2.50
C HIS A 109 -15.78 -5.48 -3.80
N HIS A 110 -14.91 -4.86 -4.60
CA HIS A 110 -14.32 -5.49 -5.79
C HIS A 110 -13.17 -6.45 -5.46
N LEU A 111 -12.67 -6.44 -4.21
CA LEU A 111 -11.57 -7.31 -3.77
C LEU A 111 -12.05 -8.52 -2.95
N ALA A 112 -13.37 -8.68 -2.81
CA ALA A 112 -14.03 -9.79 -2.15
C ALA A 112 -14.30 -10.97 -3.10
N VAL A 113 -13.85 -10.91 -4.36
CA VAL A 113 -14.03 -11.97 -5.35
C VAL A 113 -12.72 -12.73 -5.53
N LYS A 114 -12.53 -13.76 -4.71
CA LYS A 114 -11.89 -15.02 -5.09
C LYS A 114 -12.15 -16.09 -4.04
#